data_AF-B8LCK8-F1
#
_entry.id   AF-B8LCK8-F1
#
_cell.length_a   1.000
_cell.length_b   1.000
_cell.length_c   1.000
_cell.angle_alpha   90.00
_cell.angle_beta   90.00
_cell.angle_gamma   90.00
#
_symmetry.space_group_name_H-M   'P 1'
#
loop_
_entity.id
_entity.type
_entity.pdbx_description
1 polymer ?
#
loop_
_entity_poly.entity_id
_entity_poly.type
_entity_poly.pdbx_seq_one_letter_code
_entity_poly.pdbx_strand_id
1 'polypeptide(L)'
;MKSPMYDNVFSLDPDGKLMCTISMKKARWYIRKGIAEWCDKDGVKIALDETDAGGTASCNDGVDARYIRLLFKPKGGTYQTEGSLENLYLRTPKQNVCVSCGDDGYHMRHFIVPYSYRNLLTDEYKSHMSHDIVILCPTCHVNCEKMSKKRMRQMEDELRSKRPGDSCCSPVIDDQHLHHVRSCAIALVKWKKNMPHEKVESHERVVREYLASIATRADSKGSLLNKEEELTKFQLQSACGVNYRVKNPEYVSGSELVVQSLNGDPKPIEQFIVGWRNHFVDTVRPKFMPVGWSVDSPVVCGRNSVDIGDDGDGVKRW
;
A
#
# COMPACT_ATOMS: atom_id res chain seq x y z
N MET A 1 20.05 -19.19 4.92
CA MET A 1 19.19 -19.92 3.97
C MET A 1 18.21 -18.92 3.36
N LYS A 2 18.06 -18.92 2.03
CA LYS A 2 17.12 -18.04 1.35
C LYS A 2 15.69 -18.56 1.57
N SER A 3 14.79 -17.73 2.12
CA SER A 3 13.37 -18.09 2.21
C SER A 3 12.70 -17.94 0.84
N PRO A 4 11.89 -18.91 0.39
CA PRO A 4 11.06 -18.73 -0.79
C PRO A 4 10.01 -17.64 -0.56
N MET A 5 9.59 -16.95 -1.63
CA MET A 5 8.50 -15.98 -1.64
C MET A 5 7.13 -16.64 -1.91
N TYR A 6 7.13 -17.70 -2.72
CA TYR A 6 5.99 -18.57 -3.00
C TYR A 6 6.24 -19.93 -2.36
N ASP A 7 5.42 -20.29 -1.36
CA ASP A 7 5.46 -21.61 -0.72
C ASP A 7 4.71 -22.68 -1.53
N ASN A 8 3.78 -22.25 -2.40
CA ASN A 8 2.96 -23.11 -3.27
C ASN A 8 2.23 -24.27 -2.55
N VAL A 9 1.63 -24.01 -1.38
CA VAL A 9 0.77 -25.01 -0.72
C VAL A 9 -0.55 -25.12 -1.49
N PHE A 10 -0.92 -26.31 -1.94
CA PHE A 10 -2.15 -26.56 -2.68
C PHE A 10 -3.35 -26.58 -1.73
N SER A 11 -4.41 -25.85 -2.08
CA SER A 11 -5.67 -25.81 -1.33
C SER A 11 -6.75 -26.53 -2.11
N LEU A 12 -7.33 -27.57 -1.52
CA LEU A 12 -8.44 -28.34 -2.05
C LEU A 12 -9.75 -27.90 -1.38
N ASP A 13 -10.86 -28.02 -2.10
CA ASP A 13 -12.21 -27.91 -1.52
C ASP A 13 -12.60 -29.20 -0.75
N PRO A 14 -13.74 -29.24 -0.04
CA PRO A 14 -14.15 -30.43 0.71
C PRO A 14 -14.29 -31.70 -0.14
N ASP A 15 -14.60 -31.53 -1.42
CA ASP A 15 -14.81 -32.58 -2.41
C ASP A 15 -13.47 -33.04 -3.04
N GLY A 16 -12.33 -32.49 -2.61
CA GLY A 16 -10.99 -32.84 -3.09
C GLY A 16 -10.54 -32.09 -4.34
N LYS A 17 -11.32 -31.13 -4.84
CA LYS A 17 -10.99 -30.38 -6.06
C LYS A 17 -9.97 -29.30 -5.77
N LEU A 18 -8.91 -29.23 -6.60
CA LEU A 18 -7.89 -28.18 -6.49
C LEU A 18 -8.48 -26.80 -6.79
N MET A 19 -8.36 -25.90 -5.81
CA MET A 19 -8.82 -24.52 -5.93
C MET A 19 -7.69 -23.58 -6.34
N CYS A 20 -6.62 -23.55 -5.56
CA CYS A 20 -5.51 -22.62 -5.74
C CYS A 20 -4.27 -23.03 -4.94
N THR A 21 -3.14 -22.39 -5.24
CA THR A 21 -1.93 -22.38 -4.40
C THR A 21 -1.97 -21.21 -3.42
N ILE A 22 -1.55 -21.43 -2.18
CA ILE A 22 -1.50 -20.43 -1.11
C ILE A 22 -0.13 -20.43 -0.40
N SER A 23 0.13 -19.39 0.40
CA SER A 23 1.31 -19.37 1.25
C SER A 23 1.19 -20.32 2.43
N MET A 24 2.33 -20.77 2.95
CA MET A 24 2.42 -21.59 4.16
C MET A 24 1.80 -20.89 5.36
N LYS A 25 1.98 -19.56 5.46
CA LYS A 25 1.35 -18.73 6.50
C LYS A 25 -0.18 -18.82 6.44
N LYS A 26 -0.77 -18.76 5.23
CA LYS A 26 -2.23 -18.85 5.05
C LYS A 26 -2.73 -20.27 5.33
N ALA A 27 -2.00 -21.29 4.87
CA ALA A 27 -2.33 -22.69 5.16
C ALA A 27 -2.38 -22.95 6.67
N ARG A 28 -1.32 -22.57 7.40
CA ARG A 28 -1.24 -22.70 8.86
C ARG A 28 -2.37 -21.95 9.58
N TRP A 29 -2.82 -20.82 9.05
CA TRP A 29 -3.96 -20.09 9.62
C TRP A 29 -5.25 -20.92 9.52
N TYR A 30 -5.54 -21.54 8.37
CA TYR A 30 -6.72 -22.40 8.22
C TYR A 30 -6.67 -23.63 9.13
N ILE A 31 -5.51 -24.29 9.21
CA ILE A 31 -5.29 -25.46 10.09
C ILE A 31 -5.53 -25.06 11.56
N ARG A 32 -4.90 -23.98 12.04
CA ARG A 32 -5.05 -23.50 13.42
C ARG A 32 -6.48 -23.11 13.76
N LYS A 33 -7.23 -22.64 12.77
CA LYS A 33 -8.64 -22.29 12.93
C LYS A 33 -9.56 -23.51 12.93
N GLY A 34 -9.05 -24.72 12.69
CA GLY A 34 -9.85 -25.95 12.64
C GLY A 34 -10.80 -26.01 11.44
N ILE A 35 -10.50 -25.25 10.38
CA ILE A 35 -11.34 -25.14 9.18
C ILE A 35 -10.65 -25.70 7.92
N ALA A 36 -9.50 -26.33 8.10
CA ALA A 36 -8.82 -27.14 7.10
C ALA A 36 -8.01 -28.24 7.81
N GLU A 37 -7.61 -29.25 7.05
CA GLU A 37 -6.70 -30.30 7.49
C GLU A 37 -5.61 -30.54 6.45
N TRP A 38 -4.45 -31.04 6.90
CA TRP A 38 -3.40 -31.50 6.00
C TRP A 38 -3.88 -32.78 5.29
N CYS A 39 -3.63 -32.84 3.98
CA CYS A 39 -4.00 -34.00 3.17
C CYS A 39 -2.90 -34.34 2.16
N ASP A 40 -3.05 -35.45 1.46
CA ASP A 40 -2.31 -35.74 0.24
C ASP A 40 -2.97 -35.07 -0.99
N LYS A 41 -2.45 -35.38 -2.18
CA LYS A 41 -2.94 -34.86 -3.47
C LYS A 41 -4.37 -35.29 -3.79
N ASP A 42 -4.83 -36.40 -3.21
CA ASP A 42 -6.15 -37.00 -3.44
C ASP A 42 -7.15 -36.55 -2.36
N GLY A 43 -6.74 -35.66 -1.45
CA GLY A 43 -7.57 -35.12 -0.39
C GLY A 43 -7.73 -36.04 0.82
N VAL A 44 -6.95 -37.12 0.90
CA VAL A 44 -6.95 -38.03 2.05
C VAL A 44 -6.18 -37.38 3.19
N LYS A 45 -6.83 -37.28 4.35
CA LYS A 45 -6.24 -36.68 5.55
C LYS A 45 -4.94 -37.40 5.92
N ILE A 46 -3.88 -36.62 6.13
CA ILE A 46 -2.62 -37.11 6.66
C ILE A 46 -2.42 -36.59 8.08
N ALA A 47 -1.93 -37.45 8.97
CA ALA A 47 -1.45 -37.02 10.27
C ALA A 47 -0.08 -36.36 10.08
N LEU A 48 0.00 -35.05 10.27
CA LEU A 48 1.27 -34.35 10.45
C LEU A 48 1.40 -34.03 11.94
N ASP A 49 2.48 -34.45 12.57
CA ASP A 49 2.78 -34.10 13.95
C ASP A 49 3.01 -32.58 14.05
N GLU A 50 2.41 -31.93 15.04
CA GLU A 50 2.51 -30.47 15.23
C GLU A 50 3.96 -30.00 15.48
N THR A 51 4.85 -30.91 15.88
CA THR A 51 6.29 -30.70 16.11
C THR A 51 7.12 -30.76 14.82
N ASP A 52 6.60 -31.33 13.74
CA ASP A 52 7.22 -31.36 12.41
C ASP A 52 6.89 -30.10 11.60
N ALA A 53 7.04 -28.93 12.24
CA ALA A 53 6.94 -27.63 11.57
C ALA A 53 8.00 -27.43 10.45
N GLY A 54 8.92 -28.40 10.28
CA GLY A 54 9.87 -28.55 9.18
C GLY A 54 9.82 -29.92 8.45
N GLY A 55 8.83 -30.79 8.73
CA GLY A 55 8.73 -32.13 8.14
C GLY A 55 8.21 -32.10 6.71
N THR A 56 9.07 -32.49 5.78
CA THR A 56 8.76 -32.78 4.38
C THR A 56 7.89 -34.03 4.30
N ALA A 57 6.75 -33.96 3.63
CA ALA A 57 6.07 -35.17 3.17
C ALA A 57 6.91 -35.69 1.99
N SER A 58 7.79 -36.67 2.25
CA SER A 58 8.60 -37.30 1.21
C SER A 58 7.69 -38.09 0.26
N CYS A 59 7.12 -37.43 -0.74
CA CYS A 59 6.70 -38.09 -1.96
C CYS A 59 7.94 -38.29 -2.85
N ASN A 60 8.08 -39.47 -3.45
CA ASN A 60 9.26 -39.91 -4.20
C ASN A 60 9.57 -39.10 -5.49
N ASP A 61 8.93 -37.95 -5.72
CA ASP A 61 9.02 -37.15 -6.95
C ASP A 61 9.73 -35.79 -6.76
N GLY A 62 10.59 -35.65 -5.74
CA GLY A 62 11.60 -34.58 -5.71
C GLY A 62 11.10 -33.15 -5.51
N VAL A 63 9.81 -32.94 -5.25
CA VAL A 63 9.24 -31.65 -4.81
C VAL A 63 8.29 -31.93 -3.64
N ASP A 64 8.63 -31.44 -2.44
CA ASP A 64 7.81 -31.52 -1.22
C ASP A 64 6.50 -30.70 -1.38
N ALA A 65 5.59 -31.21 -2.21
CA ALA A 65 4.30 -30.61 -2.49
C ALA A 65 3.37 -30.83 -1.30
N ARG A 66 2.84 -29.74 -0.75
CA ARG A 66 1.99 -29.77 0.45
C ARG A 66 0.56 -29.41 0.10
N TYR A 67 -0.40 -30.12 0.69
CA TYR A 67 -1.81 -29.95 0.43
C TYR A 67 -2.58 -29.70 1.72
N ILE A 68 -3.58 -28.82 1.65
CA ILE A 68 -4.63 -28.72 2.67
C ILE A 68 -5.99 -28.92 2.02
N ARG A 69 -6.91 -29.54 2.75
CA ARG A 69 -8.31 -29.65 2.37
C ARG A 69 -9.16 -28.77 3.28
N LEU A 70 -9.95 -27.88 2.69
CA LEU A 70 -10.89 -27.04 3.45
C LEU A 70 -12.05 -27.89 3.96
N LEU A 71 -12.51 -27.61 5.18
CA LEU A 71 -13.65 -28.31 5.81
C LEU A 71 -14.99 -27.58 5.61
N PHE A 72 -15.02 -26.57 4.76
CA PHE A 72 -16.20 -25.78 4.44
C PHE A 72 -16.24 -25.48 2.94
N LYS A 73 -17.44 -25.29 2.39
CA LYS A 73 -17.60 -24.84 0.99
C LYS A 73 -17.31 -23.33 0.89
N PRO A 74 -16.26 -22.91 0.16
CA PRO A 74 -15.95 -21.50 0.02
C PRO A 74 -16.99 -20.78 -0.86
N LYS A 75 -17.27 -19.51 -0.54
CA LYS A 75 -18.14 -18.66 -1.34
C LYS A 75 -17.48 -18.34 -2.68
N GLY A 76 -18.27 -18.32 -3.76
CA GLY A 76 -17.78 -18.04 -5.11
C GLY A 76 -17.07 -19.25 -5.72
N GLY A 77 -17.71 -20.42 -5.64
CA GLY A 77 -17.16 -21.69 -6.13
C GLY A 77 -16.38 -21.49 -7.41
N THR A 78 -15.07 -21.74 -7.37
CA THR A 78 -14.14 -21.64 -8.50
C THR A 78 -14.35 -22.80 -9.47
N TYR A 79 -15.61 -23.02 -9.84
CA TYR A 79 -16.07 -23.79 -10.99
C TYR A 79 -16.32 -22.83 -12.17
N GLN A 80 -15.68 -21.65 -12.17
CA GLN A 80 -15.55 -20.87 -13.39
C GLN A 80 -14.94 -21.76 -14.48
N THR A 81 -15.42 -21.59 -15.71
CA THR A 81 -15.14 -22.39 -16.91
C THR A 81 -13.77 -23.07 -16.83
N GLU A 82 -13.76 -24.40 -16.83
CA GLU A 82 -12.53 -25.17 -16.86
C GLU A 82 -11.64 -24.65 -18.01
N GLY A 83 -10.43 -24.21 -17.68
CA GLY A 83 -9.50 -23.62 -18.66
C GLY A 83 -9.40 -22.09 -18.68
N SER A 84 -10.09 -21.33 -17.81
CA SER A 84 -9.83 -19.89 -17.71
C SER A 84 -8.38 -19.58 -17.28
N LEU A 85 -7.80 -18.48 -17.79
CA LEU A 85 -6.46 -18.04 -17.42
C LEU A 85 -6.33 -17.77 -15.92
N GLU A 86 -7.40 -17.28 -15.28
CA GLU A 86 -7.43 -17.06 -13.83
C GLU A 86 -7.31 -18.38 -13.06
N ASN A 87 -8.04 -19.43 -13.46
CA ASN A 87 -7.90 -20.74 -12.85
C ASN A 87 -6.48 -21.29 -13.02
N LEU A 88 -5.90 -21.12 -14.21
CA LEU A 88 -4.52 -21.51 -14.47
C LEU A 88 -3.54 -20.76 -13.56
N TYR A 89 -3.72 -19.44 -13.40
CA TYR A 89 -2.93 -18.61 -12.49
C TYR A 89 -3.05 -19.05 -11.03
N LEU A 90 -4.26 -19.34 -10.57
CA LEU A 90 -4.50 -19.71 -9.18
C LEU A 90 -3.96 -21.10 -8.85
N ARG A 91 -4.04 -22.05 -9.77
CA ARG A 91 -3.72 -23.47 -9.53
C ARG A 91 -2.29 -23.86 -9.87
N THR A 92 -1.59 -23.07 -10.67
CA THR A 92 -0.21 -23.39 -11.06
C THR A 92 0.79 -22.89 -10.01
N PRO A 93 1.75 -23.74 -9.58
CA PRO A 93 2.87 -23.34 -8.74
C PRO A 93 3.67 -22.21 -9.38
N LYS A 94 4.00 -21.20 -8.57
CA LYS A 94 4.78 -20.04 -9.01
C LYS A 94 6.25 -20.27 -8.73
N GLN A 95 7.09 -19.99 -9.72
CA GLN A 95 8.54 -20.11 -9.58
C GLN A 95 9.08 -18.98 -8.70
N ASN A 96 10.06 -19.29 -7.85
CA ASN A 96 10.74 -18.32 -7.00
C ASN A 96 11.90 -17.64 -7.76
N VAL A 97 11.59 -17.04 -8.90
CA VAL A 97 12.54 -16.34 -9.79
C VAL A 97 12.05 -14.93 -10.09
N CYS A 98 12.97 -14.02 -10.39
CA CYS A 98 12.64 -12.67 -10.83
C CYS A 98 11.85 -12.72 -12.14
N VAL A 99 10.64 -12.16 -12.17
CA VAL A 99 9.78 -12.23 -13.36
C VAL A 99 10.38 -11.52 -14.59
N SER A 100 11.31 -10.58 -14.37
CA SER A 100 12.00 -9.85 -15.43
C SER A 100 13.18 -10.64 -16.02
N CYS A 101 14.17 -10.98 -15.19
CA CYS A 101 15.44 -11.55 -15.66
C CYS A 101 15.64 -13.04 -15.37
N GLY A 102 14.79 -13.67 -14.56
CA GLY A 102 14.91 -15.08 -14.18
C GLY A 102 15.88 -15.37 -13.04
N ASP A 103 16.52 -14.34 -12.47
CA ASP A 103 17.40 -14.48 -11.30
C ASP A 103 16.68 -15.23 -10.17
N ASP A 104 17.30 -16.28 -9.64
CA ASP A 104 16.82 -17.09 -8.53
C ASP A 104 17.56 -16.77 -7.22
N GLY A 105 18.29 -15.64 -7.18
CA GLY A 105 18.95 -15.06 -6.01
C GLY A 105 17.98 -14.40 -5.03
N TYR A 106 18.19 -13.14 -4.66
CA TYR A 106 17.29 -12.45 -3.72
C TYR A 106 16.09 -11.83 -4.45
N HIS A 107 14.93 -11.80 -3.79
CA HIS A 107 13.69 -11.28 -4.36
C HIS A 107 13.00 -10.27 -3.46
N MET A 108 12.28 -9.35 -4.07
CA MET A 108 11.40 -8.38 -3.42
C MET A 108 10.02 -8.45 -4.07
N ARG A 109 8.96 -8.29 -3.26
CA ARG A 109 7.60 -8.18 -3.77
C ARG A 109 7.42 -6.81 -4.40
N HIS A 110 6.96 -6.79 -5.64
CA HIS A 110 6.62 -5.58 -6.37
C HIS A 110 5.11 -5.53 -6.62
N PHE A 111 4.49 -4.38 -6.31
CA PHE A 111 3.09 -4.13 -6.63
C PHE A 111 3.03 -3.44 -8.00
N ILE A 112 2.47 -4.13 -9.01
CA ILE A 112 2.32 -3.61 -10.38
C ILE A 112 1.48 -2.33 -10.37
N VAL A 113 0.38 -2.33 -9.61
CA VAL A 113 -0.37 -1.11 -9.27
C VAL A 113 0.21 -0.54 -7.97
N PRO A 114 0.79 0.68 -7.97
CA PRO A 114 1.39 1.25 -6.77
C PRO A 114 0.45 1.25 -5.57
N TYR A 115 0.99 0.90 -4.39
CA TYR A 115 0.21 0.78 -3.16
C TYR A 115 -0.48 2.09 -2.76
N SER A 116 0.13 3.24 -3.07
CA SER A 116 -0.45 4.56 -2.81
C SER A 116 -1.77 4.80 -3.54
N TYR A 117 -1.99 4.18 -4.70
CA TYR A 117 -3.28 4.19 -5.38
C TYR A 117 -4.21 3.10 -4.85
N ARG A 118 -3.73 1.85 -4.75
CA ARG A 118 -4.52 0.69 -4.29
C ARG A 118 -5.19 0.96 -2.94
N ASN A 119 -4.50 1.61 -1.99
CA ASN A 119 -5.04 1.90 -0.67
C ASN A 119 -6.19 2.93 -0.68
N LEU A 120 -6.30 3.74 -1.75
CA LEU A 120 -7.33 4.77 -1.92
C LEU A 120 -8.55 4.29 -2.71
N LEU A 121 -8.47 3.13 -3.39
CA LEU A 121 -9.60 2.56 -4.13
C LEU A 121 -10.69 2.02 -3.17
N THR A 122 -11.85 1.65 -3.71
CA THR A 122 -12.91 0.95 -2.96
C THR A 122 -12.48 -0.49 -2.62
N ASP A 123 -13.08 -1.08 -1.59
CA ASP A 123 -12.64 -2.37 -1.04
C ASP A 123 -12.78 -3.55 -2.02
N GLU A 124 -13.68 -3.44 -3.00
CA GLU A 124 -13.81 -4.43 -4.09
C GLU A 124 -12.49 -4.58 -4.88
N TYR A 125 -11.73 -3.50 -5.08
CA TYR A 125 -10.42 -3.51 -5.75
C TYR A 125 -9.23 -3.75 -4.80
N LYS A 126 -9.45 -3.96 -3.50
CA LYS A 126 -8.39 -4.32 -2.53
C LYS A 126 -8.32 -5.81 -2.24
N SER A 127 -9.39 -6.54 -2.53
CA SER A 127 -9.56 -7.94 -2.14
C SER A 127 -8.81 -8.93 -3.07
N HIS A 128 -8.61 -8.56 -4.34
CA HIS A 128 -7.92 -9.36 -5.38
C HIS A 128 -6.59 -8.68 -5.77
N MET A 129 -5.60 -8.77 -4.88
CA MET A 129 -4.28 -8.15 -5.08
C MET A 129 -3.21 -9.13 -5.58
N SER A 130 -3.40 -10.44 -5.43
CA SER A 130 -2.36 -11.43 -5.70
C SER A 130 -1.93 -11.45 -7.17
N HIS A 131 -2.82 -11.11 -8.10
CA HIS A 131 -2.51 -11.03 -9.53
C HIS A 131 -1.58 -9.85 -9.88
N ASP A 132 -1.63 -8.77 -9.10
CA ASP A 132 -0.82 -7.57 -9.32
C ASP A 132 0.39 -7.49 -8.37
N ILE A 133 0.77 -8.61 -7.76
CA ILE A 133 1.96 -8.74 -6.94
C ILE A 133 2.89 -9.78 -7.57
N VAL A 134 4.03 -9.30 -8.06
CA VAL A 134 5.10 -10.12 -8.65
C VAL A 134 6.35 -10.06 -7.80
N ILE A 135 7.33 -10.90 -8.11
CA ILE A 135 8.65 -10.84 -7.46
C ILE A 135 9.72 -10.41 -8.46
N LEU A 136 10.61 -9.51 -8.02
CA LEU A 136 11.73 -9.00 -8.80
C LEU A 136 13.01 -9.12 -7.98
N CYS A 137 14.15 -9.33 -8.64
CA CYS A 137 15.45 -9.16 -7.98
C CYS A 137 15.70 -7.67 -7.65
N PRO A 138 16.59 -7.33 -6.69
CA PRO A 138 16.85 -5.96 -6.30
C PRO A 138 17.11 -5.00 -7.47
N THR A 139 17.92 -5.42 -8.44
CA THR A 139 18.26 -4.62 -9.62
C THR A 139 17.03 -4.32 -10.50
N CYS A 140 16.26 -5.35 -10.86
CA CYS A 140 15.05 -5.17 -11.67
C CYS A 140 13.98 -4.38 -10.93
N HIS A 141 13.87 -4.54 -9.61
CA HIS A 141 12.92 -3.80 -8.79
C HIS A 141 13.21 -2.29 -8.80
N VAL A 142 14.47 -1.88 -8.60
CA VAL A 142 14.86 -0.46 -8.63
C VAL A 142 14.56 0.16 -10.00
N ASN A 143 14.86 -0.55 -11.08
CA ASN A 143 14.56 -0.09 -12.44
C ASN A 143 13.05 0.05 -12.67
N CYS A 144 12.26 -0.95 -12.25
CA CYS A 144 10.81 -0.93 -12.32
C CYS A 144 10.23 0.25 -11.53
N GLU A 145 10.66 0.46 -10.27
CA GLU A 145 10.22 1.59 -9.46
C GLU A 145 10.53 2.94 -10.10
N LYS A 146 11.70 3.10 -10.73
CA LYS A 146 12.04 4.34 -11.43
C LYS A 146 11.04 4.63 -12.55
N MET A 147 10.63 3.62 -13.31
CA MET A 147 9.65 3.76 -14.38
C MET A 147 8.24 3.99 -13.83
N SER A 148 7.84 3.31 -12.77
CA SER A 148 6.56 3.54 -12.10
C SER A 148 6.47 4.97 -11.57
N LYS A 149 7.50 5.47 -10.86
CA LYS A 149 7.54 6.84 -10.35
C LYS A 149 7.47 7.88 -11.47
N LYS A 150 8.10 7.61 -12.63
CA LYS A 150 7.99 8.49 -13.80
C LYS A 150 6.55 8.58 -14.29
N ARG A 151 5.84 7.44 -14.41
CA ARG A 151 4.43 7.43 -14.80
C ARG A 151 3.52 8.13 -13.79
N MET A 152 3.75 7.91 -12.49
CA MET A 152 2.99 8.57 -11.43
C MET A 152 3.06 10.09 -11.55
N ARG A 153 4.27 10.63 -11.78
CA ARG A 153 4.48 12.07 -12.00
C ARG A 153 3.77 12.56 -13.26
N GLN A 154 3.84 11.82 -14.37
CA GLN A 154 3.15 12.18 -15.61
C GLN A 154 1.64 12.30 -15.41
N MET A 155 1.00 11.31 -14.78
CA MET A 155 -0.44 11.37 -14.48
C MET A 155 -0.80 12.52 -13.54
N GLU A 156 0.06 12.80 -12.55
CA GLU A 156 -0.13 13.95 -11.66
C GLU A 156 -0.03 15.28 -12.42
N ASP A 157 1.01 15.47 -13.24
CA ASP A 157 1.25 16.68 -14.02
C ASP A 157 0.11 16.94 -15.03
N GLU A 158 -0.38 15.89 -15.69
CA GLU A 158 -1.53 15.95 -16.60
C GLU A 158 -2.83 16.42 -15.91
N LEU A 159 -3.06 16.01 -14.66
CA LEU A 159 -4.23 16.45 -13.90
C LEU A 159 -4.05 17.86 -13.34
N ARG A 160 -2.85 18.20 -12.84
CA ARG A 160 -2.54 19.54 -12.31
C ARG A 160 -2.59 20.60 -13.41
N SER A 161 -2.10 20.30 -14.60
CA SER A 161 -2.16 21.23 -15.76
C SER A 161 -3.58 21.61 -16.17
N LYS A 162 -4.58 20.75 -15.90
CA LYS A 162 -6.00 21.02 -16.18
C LYS A 162 -6.69 21.86 -15.10
N ARG A 163 -6.02 22.18 -14.00
CA ARG A 163 -6.53 22.99 -12.88
C ARG A 163 -5.78 24.32 -12.78
N PRO A 164 -6.01 25.28 -13.70
CA PRO A 164 -5.39 26.59 -13.61
C PRO A 164 -5.86 27.31 -12.35
N GLY A 165 -4.91 27.71 -11.49
CA GLY A 165 -5.17 28.40 -10.21
C GLY A 165 -5.06 27.50 -8.97
N ASP A 166 -5.07 26.17 -9.16
CA ASP A 166 -4.77 25.20 -8.11
C ASP A 166 -3.23 25.12 -8.02
N SER A 167 -2.64 26.15 -7.40
CA SER A 167 -1.21 26.19 -7.09
C SER A 167 -0.82 24.84 -6.52
N CYS A 168 0.28 24.26 -6.99
CA CYS A 168 0.85 23.05 -6.42
C CYS A 168 1.09 23.29 -4.92
N CYS A 169 0.07 23.00 -4.11
CA CYS A 169 0.07 23.27 -2.70
C CYS A 169 1.25 22.48 -2.14
N SER A 170 2.21 23.19 -1.56
CA SER A 170 3.29 22.52 -0.86
C SER A 170 2.66 21.66 0.23
N PRO A 171 3.15 20.42 0.48
CA PRO A 171 2.68 19.59 1.59
C PRO A 171 2.84 20.28 2.95
N VAL A 172 3.69 21.31 3.00
CA VAL A 172 4.03 22.09 4.17
C VAL A 172 3.86 23.58 3.86
N ILE A 173 3.17 24.30 4.75
CA ILE A 173 3.03 25.76 4.71
C ILE A 173 3.63 26.38 5.96
N ASP A 174 4.00 27.66 5.84
CA ASP A 174 4.44 28.45 6.98
C ASP A 174 3.21 29.03 7.68
N ASP A 175 2.97 28.60 8.92
CA ASP A 175 1.95 29.19 9.79
C ASP A 175 2.43 30.57 10.27
N GLN A 176 1.76 31.62 9.80
CA GLN A 176 2.13 33.00 10.09
C GLN A 176 2.09 33.32 11.59
N HIS A 177 1.12 32.74 12.32
CA HIS A 177 0.97 32.96 13.75
C HIS A 177 2.14 32.29 14.51
N LEU A 178 2.45 31.03 14.21
CA LEU A 178 3.58 30.34 14.85
C LEU A 178 4.93 30.96 14.47
N HIS A 179 5.09 31.41 13.23
CA HIS A 179 6.28 32.15 12.80
C HIS A 179 6.43 33.46 13.59
N HIS A 180 5.32 34.17 13.82
CA HIS A 180 5.30 35.38 14.62
C HIS A 180 5.65 35.11 16.09
N VAL A 181 5.05 34.07 16.70
CA VAL A 181 5.37 33.61 18.07
C VAL A 181 6.86 33.32 18.21
N ARG A 182 7.43 32.55 17.27
CA ARG A 182 8.87 32.24 17.25
C ARG A 182 9.71 33.51 17.20
N SER A 183 9.34 34.44 16.33
CA SER A 183 10.06 35.70 16.13
C SER A 183 10.03 36.57 17.40
N CYS A 184 8.86 36.70 18.04
CA CYS A 184 8.70 37.41 19.31
C CYS A 184 9.52 36.77 20.44
N ALA A 185 9.48 35.45 20.56
CA ALA A 185 10.26 34.72 21.57
C ALA A 185 11.77 34.92 21.39
N ILE A 186 12.28 34.82 20.15
CA ILE A 186 13.70 35.06 19.85
C ILE A 186 14.09 36.50 20.19
N ALA A 187 13.22 37.46 19.87
CA ALA A 187 13.45 38.87 20.17
C ALA A 187 13.53 39.14 21.68
N LEU A 188 12.63 38.54 22.47
CA LEU A 188 12.67 38.61 23.94
C LEU A 188 13.93 37.94 24.51
N VAL A 189 14.34 36.78 24.00
CA VAL A 189 15.55 36.09 24.50
C VAL A 189 16.82 36.88 24.21
N LYS A 190 16.94 37.48 23.02
CA LYS A 190 18.18 38.13 22.57
C LYS A 190 18.27 39.62 22.95
N TRP A 191 17.14 40.34 22.94
CA TRP A 191 17.16 41.80 22.91
C TRP A 191 16.29 42.47 23.99
N LYS A 192 15.65 41.73 24.91
CA LYS A 192 14.72 42.29 25.91
C LYS A 192 15.29 43.49 26.69
N LYS A 193 16.58 43.46 27.06
CA LYS A 193 17.23 44.55 27.83
C LYS A 193 17.38 45.87 27.06
N ASN A 194 17.42 45.81 25.73
CA ASN A 194 17.66 46.98 24.86
C ASN A 194 16.39 47.39 24.08
N MET A 195 15.24 46.82 24.43
CA MET A 195 13.99 46.99 23.71
C MET A 195 13.05 47.96 24.45
N PRO A 196 12.32 48.85 23.76
CA PRO A 196 11.30 49.69 24.38
C PRO A 196 10.25 48.85 25.11
N HIS A 197 9.81 49.31 26.29
CA HIS A 197 8.88 48.58 27.16
C HIS A 197 7.61 48.13 26.43
N GLU A 198 7.04 48.99 25.57
CA GLU A 198 5.86 48.69 24.76
C GLU A 198 6.06 47.48 23.82
N LYS A 199 7.24 47.36 23.21
CA LYS A 199 7.55 46.21 22.34
C LYS A 199 7.77 44.93 23.14
N VAL A 200 8.39 45.03 24.31
CA VAL A 200 8.53 43.89 25.23
C VAL A 200 7.16 43.36 25.62
N GLU A 201 6.26 44.23 26.05
CA GLU A 201 4.91 43.85 26.46
C GLU A 201 4.11 43.21 25.30
N SER A 202 4.21 43.79 24.10
CA SER A 202 3.58 43.24 22.89
C SER A 202 4.10 41.84 22.55
N HIS A 203 5.42 41.63 22.60
CA HIS A 203 6.01 40.31 22.33
C HIS A 203 5.69 39.30 23.43
N GLU A 204 5.68 39.72 24.70
CA GLU A 204 5.30 38.85 25.81
C GLU A 204 3.84 38.42 25.69
N ARG A 205 2.94 39.31 25.28
CA ARG A 205 1.54 38.97 25.03
C ARG A 205 1.39 37.86 23.99
N VAL A 206 2.04 37.99 22.84
CA VAL A 206 1.99 36.98 21.76
C VAL A 206 2.49 35.62 22.25
N VAL A 207 3.60 35.60 23.01
CA VAL A 207 4.16 34.35 23.54
C VAL A 207 3.26 33.75 24.63
N ARG A 208 2.68 34.58 25.51
CA ARG A 208 1.75 34.13 26.56
C ARG A 208 0.47 33.54 25.98
N GLU A 209 -0.13 34.19 25.00
CA GLU A 209 -1.33 33.71 24.30
C GLU A 209 -1.08 32.35 23.65
N TYR A 210 0.07 32.17 22.99
CA TYR A 210 0.47 30.88 22.43
C TYR A 210 0.67 29.81 23.51
N LEU A 211 1.43 30.10 24.57
CA LEU A 211 1.65 29.14 25.66
C LEU A 211 0.35 28.75 26.37
N ALA A 212 -0.58 29.70 26.50
CA ALA A 212 -1.91 29.48 27.06
C ALA A 212 -2.80 28.63 26.13
N SER A 213 -2.63 28.72 24.80
CA SER A 213 -3.40 27.92 23.85
C SER A 213 -2.99 26.44 23.82
N ILE A 214 -1.73 26.14 24.17
CA ILE A 214 -1.21 24.77 24.25
C ILE A 214 -1.21 24.19 25.68
N ALA A 215 -1.52 24.99 26.70
CA ALA A 215 -1.58 24.55 28.09
C ALA A 215 -2.75 23.57 28.31
N THR A 216 -2.47 22.40 28.88
CA THR A 216 -3.47 21.37 29.20
C THR A 216 -4.23 21.64 30.51
N ARG A 217 -3.68 22.51 31.36
CA ARG A 217 -4.15 22.82 32.71
C ARG A 217 -4.79 24.21 32.76
N ALA A 218 -6.03 24.29 33.22
CA ALA A 218 -6.81 25.55 33.26
C ALA A 218 -6.19 26.59 34.20
N ASP A 219 -5.62 26.13 35.31
CA ASP A 219 -4.83 26.88 36.30
C ASP A 219 -3.58 27.53 35.66
N SER A 220 -2.87 26.81 34.80
CA SER A 220 -1.71 27.35 34.08
C SER A 220 -2.11 28.35 32.98
N LYS A 221 -3.30 28.19 32.38
CA LYS A 221 -3.81 29.09 31.34
C LYS A 221 -4.15 30.48 31.88
N GLY A 222 -4.81 30.55 33.04
CA GLY A 222 -5.15 31.81 33.71
C GLY A 222 -3.92 32.59 34.14
N SER A 223 -2.96 31.91 34.79
CA SER A 223 -1.69 32.52 35.23
C SER A 223 -0.88 33.12 34.06
N LEU A 224 -0.82 32.44 32.92
CA LEU A 224 -0.13 32.95 31.73
C LEU A 224 -0.78 34.21 31.14
N LEU A 225 -2.11 34.29 31.16
CA LEU A 225 -2.88 35.40 30.58
C LEU A 225 -2.96 36.63 31.51
N ASN A 226 -2.96 36.43 32.83
CA ASN A 226 -3.07 37.51 33.81
C ASN A 226 -1.80 38.37 33.94
N LYS A 227 -0.69 38.00 33.28
CA LYS A 227 0.63 38.67 33.36
C LYS A 227 1.20 38.77 34.78
N GLU A 228 0.73 37.96 35.72
CA GLU A 228 1.15 38.03 37.13
C GLU A 228 2.63 37.63 37.33
N GLU A 229 3.14 36.70 36.51
CA GLU A 229 4.52 36.20 36.57
C GLU A 229 5.29 36.49 35.27
N GLU A 230 6.58 36.82 35.39
CA GLU A 230 7.47 36.94 34.23
C GLU A 230 7.59 35.60 33.46
N LEU A 231 7.68 35.67 32.13
CA LEU A 231 7.93 34.49 31.32
C LEU A 231 9.27 33.85 31.70
N THR A 232 9.21 32.59 32.13
CA THR A 232 10.39 31.81 32.48
C THR A 232 11.28 31.58 31.26
N LYS A 233 12.58 31.36 31.50
CA LYS A 233 13.54 31.00 30.45
C LYS A 233 13.10 29.77 29.66
N PHE A 234 12.50 28.79 30.34
CA PHE A 234 11.99 27.57 29.72
C PHE A 234 10.80 27.85 28.78
N GLN A 235 9.84 28.67 29.21
CA GLN A 235 8.69 29.09 28.39
C GLN A 235 9.15 29.84 27.12
N LEU A 236 10.11 30.76 27.25
CA LEU A 236 10.68 31.47 26.11
C LEU A 236 11.46 30.55 25.16
N GLN A 237 12.23 29.61 25.69
CA GLN A 237 12.96 28.63 24.88
C GLN A 237 11.99 27.69 24.14
N SER A 238 10.91 27.26 24.80
CA SER A 238 9.84 26.48 24.17
C SER A 238 9.21 27.24 22.99
N ALA A 239 8.87 28.51 23.18
CA ALA A 239 8.32 29.36 22.13
C ALA A 239 9.33 29.65 21.00
N CYS A 240 10.64 29.79 21.28
CA CYS A 240 11.69 29.86 20.25
C CYS A 240 11.80 28.57 19.42
N GLY A 241 11.51 27.43 20.04
CA GLY A 241 11.59 26.10 19.43
C GLY A 241 10.38 25.73 18.57
N VAL A 242 9.32 26.55 18.55
CA VAL A 242 8.11 26.23 17.82
C VAL A 242 8.39 26.01 16.33
N ASN A 243 7.84 24.92 15.78
CA ASN A 243 7.92 24.65 14.37
C ASN A 243 6.74 25.34 13.67
N TYR A 244 7.04 26.41 12.95
CA TYR A 244 6.04 27.15 12.17
C TYR A 244 5.75 26.50 10.81
N ARG A 245 6.53 25.49 10.40
CA ARG A 245 6.27 24.70 9.21
C ARG A 245 5.29 23.59 9.53
N VAL A 246 4.04 23.79 9.15
CA VAL A 246 2.91 22.90 9.45
C VAL A 246 2.44 22.19 8.20
N LYS A 247 1.74 21.07 8.37
CA LYS A 247 1.11 20.36 7.23
C LYS A 247 0.05 21.27 6.62
N ASN A 248 0.03 21.33 5.29
CA ASN A 248 -0.98 22.07 4.57
C ASN A 248 -2.30 21.26 4.54
N PRO A 249 -3.39 21.76 5.14
CA PRO A 249 -4.67 21.05 5.14
C PRO A 249 -5.30 20.95 3.74
N GLU A 250 -4.98 21.89 2.85
CA GLU A 250 -5.46 21.93 1.47
C GLU A 250 -4.57 21.11 0.53
N TYR A 251 -3.54 20.42 1.04
CA TYR A 251 -2.67 19.60 0.20
C TYR A 251 -3.36 18.30 -0.21
N VAL A 252 -3.55 18.15 -1.51
CA VAL A 252 -3.93 16.89 -2.14
C VAL A 252 -2.70 16.24 -2.78
N SER A 253 -2.36 15.03 -2.32
CA SER A 253 -1.26 14.27 -2.89
C SER A 253 -1.55 13.88 -4.33
N GLY A 254 -0.50 13.67 -5.14
CA GLY A 254 -0.68 13.18 -6.51
C GLY A 254 -1.44 11.85 -6.60
N SER A 255 -1.31 11.00 -5.57
CA SER A 255 -2.05 9.73 -5.53
C SER A 255 -3.55 9.93 -5.30
N GLU A 256 -3.92 10.83 -4.39
CA GLU A 256 -5.32 11.22 -4.14
C GLU A 256 -5.91 11.91 -5.35
N LEU A 257 -5.16 12.83 -5.99
CA LEU A 257 -5.61 13.55 -7.17
C LEU A 257 -5.99 12.59 -8.31
N VAL A 258 -5.12 11.61 -8.60
CA VAL A 258 -5.37 10.59 -9.62
C VAL A 258 -6.57 9.74 -9.27
N VAL A 259 -6.67 9.24 -8.04
CA VAL A 259 -7.81 8.37 -7.65
C VAL A 259 -9.13 9.12 -7.62
N GLN A 260 -9.13 10.38 -7.16
CA GLN A 260 -10.30 11.26 -7.22
C GLN A 260 -10.76 11.47 -8.67
N SER A 261 -9.83 11.57 -9.64
CA SER A 261 -10.20 11.73 -11.06
C SER A 261 -10.94 10.52 -11.64
N LEU A 262 -10.86 9.35 -11.02
CA LEU A 262 -11.61 8.15 -11.42
C LEU A 262 -13.08 8.20 -10.98
N ASN A 263 -13.46 9.14 -10.10
CA ASN A 263 -14.82 9.37 -9.60
C ASN A 263 -15.54 8.14 -9.01
N GLY A 264 -14.80 7.09 -8.64
CA GLY A 264 -15.40 5.84 -8.16
C GLY A 264 -16.09 5.01 -9.25
N ASP A 265 -15.99 5.41 -10.52
CA ASP A 265 -16.62 4.69 -11.64
C ASP A 265 -15.86 3.39 -11.94
N PRO A 266 -16.55 2.21 -11.97
CA PRO A 266 -15.91 0.94 -12.26
C PRO A 266 -15.08 0.92 -13.55
N LYS A 267 -15.59 1.47 -14.67
CA LYS A 267 -14.89 1.35 -15.96
C LYS A 267 -13.54 2.10 -15.96
N PRO A 268 -13.45 3.37 -15.53
CA PRO A 268 -12.17 4.07 -15.36
C PRO A 268 -11.22 3.39 -14.36
N ILE A 269 -11.72 2.81 -13.27
CA ILE A 269 -10.87 2.10 -12.30
C ILE A 269 -10.28 0.84 -12.92
N GLU A 270 -11.09 0.06 -13.63
CA GLU A 270 -10.65 -1.13 -14.36
C GLU A 270 -9.57 -0.77 -15.38
N GLN A 271 -9.83 0.25 -16.21
CA GLN A 271 -8.87 0.76 -17.20
C GLN A 271 -7.59 1.30 -16.54
N PHE A 272 -7.69 1.93 -15.38
CA PHE A 272 -6.52 2.40 -14.62
C PHE A 272 -5.63 1.24 -14.16
N ILE A 273 -6.24 0.18 -13.60
CA ILE A 273 -5.51 -1.02 -13.15
C ILE A 273 -4.88 -1.77 -14.35
N VAL A 274 -5.65 -1.99 -15.40
CA VAL A 274 -5.17 -2.61 -16.66
C VAL A 274 -4.06 -1.76 -17.28
N GLY A 275 -4.19 -0.44 -17.23
CA GLY A 275 -3.16 0.50 -17.66
C GLY A 275 -1.85 0.29 -16.89
N TRP A 276 -1.89 0.05 -15.58
CA TRP A 276 -0.71 -0.30 -14.76
C TRP A 276 -0.07 -1.63 -15.16
N ARG A 277 -0.87 -2.64 -15.48
CA ARG A 277 -0.37 -3.92 -15.99
C ARG A 277 0.31 -3.78 -17.34
N ASN A 278 -0.28 -3.04 -18.28
CA ASN A 278 0.31 -2.75 -19.58
C ASN A 278 1.66 -2.04 -19.44
N HIS A 279 1.71 -0.94 -18.67
CA HIS A 279 2.98 -0.23 -18.42
C HIS A 279 4.06 -1.12 -17.80
N PHE A 280 3.68 -2.01 -16.88
CA PHE A 280 4.63 -2.98 -16.33
C PHE A 280 5.18 -3.91 -17.43
N VAL A 281 4.32 -4.50 -18.25
CA VAL A 281 4.74 -5.38 -19.36
C VAL A 281 5.61 -4.63 -20.36
N ASP A 282 5.21 -3.42 -20.76
CA ASP A 282 5.92 -2.61 -21.76
C ASP A 282 7.32 -2.18 -21.29
N THR A 283 7.43 -1.78 -20.02
CA THR A 283 8.67 -1.23 -19.46
C THR A 283 9.61 -2.29 -18.90
N VAL A 284 9.08 -3.33 -18.26
CA VAL A 284 9.87 -4.38 -17.61
C VAL A 284 10.15 -5.55 -18.54
N ARG A 285 9.29 -5.77 -19.55
CA ARG A 285 9.37 -6.87 -20.53
C ARG A 285 9.62 -8.21 -19.85
N PRO A 286 8.73 -8.63 -18.94
CA PRO A 286 8.97 -9.79 -18.10
C PRO A 286 9.01 -11.07 -18.94
N LYS A 287 9.97 -11.95 -18.64
CA LYS A 287 10.20 -13.23 -19.35
C LYS A 287 9.73 -14.45 -18.56
N PHE A 288 9.50 -14.29 -17.26
CA PHE A 288 9.20 -15.37 -16.32
C PHE A 288 7.92 -15.06 -15.53
N MET A 289 6.90 -14.55 -16.22
CA MET A 289 5.59 -14.30 -15.59
C MET A 289 4.95 -15.62 -15.14
N PRO A 290 4.19 -15.62 -14.03
CA PRO A 290 3.43 -16.79 -13.62
C PRO A 290 2.49 -17.26 -14.73
N VAL A 291 2.39 -18.58 -14.89
CA VAL A 291 1.48 -19.20 -15.86
C VAL A 291 0.04 -18.75 -15.58
N GLY A 292 -0.71 -18.37 -16.62
CA GLY A 292 -2.07 -17.86 -16.49
C GLY A 292 -2.18 -16.37 -16.10
N TRP A 293 -1.07 -15.69 -15.82
CA TRP A 293 -1.09 -14.24 -15.62
C TRP A 293 -1.46 -13.54 -16.93
N SER A 294 -2.39 -12.58 -16.86
CA SER A 294 -2.79 -11.75 -18.00
C SER A 294 -3.04 -10.31 -17.57
N VAL A 295 -2.81 -9.38 -18.50
CA VAL A 295 -3.18 -7.97 -18.36
C VAL A 295 -4.70 -7.83 -18.16
N ASP A 296 -5.48 -8.63 -18.88
CA ASP A 296 -6.94 -8.54 -18.96
C ASP A 296 -7.66 -9.38 -17.91
N SER A 297 -6.93 -9.95 -16.94
CA SER A 297 -7.57 -10.68 -15.84
C SER A 297 -8.54 -9.78 -15.07
N PRO A 298 -9.69 -10.29 -14.61
CA PRO A 298 -10.64 -9.49 -13.83
C PRO A 298 -9.96 -8.79 -12.64
N VAL A 299 -10.30 -7.52 -12.41
CA VAL A 299 -9.70 -6.73 -11.31
C VAL A 299 -10.50 -6.82 -10.01
N VAL A 300 -11.71 -7.38 -10.07
CA VAL A 300 -12.59 -7.67 -8.92
C VAL A 300 -12.97 -9.15 -8.93
N CYS A 301 -13.17 -9.72 -7.75
CA CYS A 301 -13.68 -11.08 -7.62
C CYS A 301 -15.13 -11.16 -8.13
N GLY A 302 -15.40 -12.04 -9.09
CA GLY A 302 -16.77 -12.48 -9.39
C GLY A 302 -17.62 -11.59 -10.31
N ARG A 303 -17.07 -10.53 -10.93
CA ARG A 303 -17.69 -9.91 -12.12
C ARG A 303 -17.09 -10.53 -13.38
N ASN A 304 -17.95 -11.04 -14.25
CA ASN A 304 -17.54 -11.49 -15.58
C ASN A 304 -17.22 -10.26 -16.45
N SER A 305 -16.21 -10.37 -17.30
CA SER A 305 -15.92 -9.43 -18.39
C SER A 305 -16.97 -9.44 -19.52
N VAL A 306 -18.19 -9.92 -19.26
CA VAL A 306 -19.22 -10.20 -20.27
C VAL A 306 -20.29 -9.08 -20.35
N ASP A 307 -20.20 -8.05 -19.51
CA ASP A 307 -21.09 -6.87 -19.61
C ASP A 307 -20.46 -5.69 -20.38
N ILE A 308 -19.39 -5.94 -21.14
CA ILE A 308 -18.89 -5.00 -22.15
C ILE A 308 -19.43 -5.47 -23.50
N GLY A 309 -20.36 -4.69 -24.04
CA GLY A 309 -20.93 -4.89 -25.36
C GLY A 309 -19.85 -5.19 -26.39
N ASP A 310 -20.15 -6.19 -27.20
CA ASP A 310 -19.51 -6.55 -28.45
C ASP A 310 -19.20 -5.28 -29.27
N ASP A 311 -17.94 -4.90 -29.30
CA ASP A 311 -17.31 -4.19 -30.40
C ASP A 311 -15.92 -4.81 -30.56
N GLY A 312 -15.85 -5.78 -31.45
CA GLY A 312 -14.64 -6.56 -31.71
C GLY A 312 -13.49 -5.70 -32.19
N ASP A 313 -12.31 -5.90 -31.58
CA ASP A 313 -11.07 -5.90 -32.33
C ASP A 313 -9.99 -6.75 -31.64
N GLY A 314 -9.10 -7.32 -32.45
CA GLY A 314 -8.34 -8.54 -32.18
C GLY A 314 -7.43 -8.53 -30.94
N VAL A 315 -7.61 -9.55 -30.09
CA VAL A 315 -6.63 -9.96 -29.07
C VAL A 315 -5.37 -10.48 -29.78
N LYS A 316 -4.28 -9.71 -29.74
CA LYS A 316 -2.95 -10.21 -30.09
C LYS A 316 -2.43 -11.09 -28.96
N ARG A 317 -2.26 -12.38 -29.27
CA ARG A 317 -1.52 -13.34 -28.44
C ARG A 317 -0.04 -12.95 -28.45
N TRP A 318 0.57 -12.89 -27.26
CA TRP A 318 2.02 -12.84 -27.05
C TRP A 318 2.49 -14.18 -26.52
#